data_AF-A0A961ETU6-F1
#
_entry.id   AF-A0A961ETU6-F1
#
_cell.length_a   1.000
_cell.length_b   1.000
_cell.length_c   1.000
_cell.angle_alpha   90.00
_cell.angle_beta   90.00
_cell.angle_gamma   90.00
#
_symmetry.space_group_name_H-M   'P 1'
#
loop_
_entity.id
_entity.type
_entity.pdbx_description
1 polymer ?
#
loop_
_entity_poly.entity_id
_entity_poly.type
_entity_poly.pdbx_seq_one_letter_code
_entity_poly.pdbx_strand_id
1 'polypeptide(L)' 'MFFLILAGGGGIYLILMSFGLIHKQYMSDWNRQRKLGLRIMGAGFLIMGLYFGYMQYFLSTPEGKEIQ' A
#
# COMPACT_ATOMS: atom_id res chain seq x y z
N MET A 1 -13.73 0.32 -0.21
CA MET A 1 -13.20 0.42 1.18
C MET A 1 -12.30 -0.75 1.58
N PHE A 2 -12.76 -2.00 1.53
CA PHE A 2 -11.96 -3.17 1.93
C PHE A 2 -10.59 -3.25 1.24
N PHE A 3 -10.56 -3.21 -0.10
CA PHE A 3 -9.31 -3.24 -0.87
C PHE A 3 -8.40 -2.04 -0.66
N LEU A 4 -8.97 -0.85 -0.42
CA LEU A 4 -8.19 0.34 -0.09
C LEU A 4 -7.48 0.20 1.26
N ILE A 5 -8.18 -0.32 2.28
CA ILE A 5 -7.61 -0.51 3.61
C ILE A 5 -6.53 -1.60 3.58
N LEU A 6 -6.80 -2.71 2.88
CA LEU A 6 -5.84 -3.80 2.76
C LEU A 6 -4.60 -3.42 1.95
N ALA A 7 -4.79 -2.87 0.75
CA ALA A 7 -3.67 -2.50 -0.11
C ALA A 7 -2.93 -1.26 0.44
N GLY A 8 -3.65 -0.20 0.81
CA GLY A 8 -3.04 1.00 1.36
C GLY A 8 -2.37 0.75 2.71
N GLY A 9 -3.09 0.14 3.66
CA GLY A 9 -2.57 -0.17 4.99
C GLY A 9 -1.43 -1.19 4.95
N GLY A 10 -1.59 -2.27 4.18
CA GLY A 10 -0.53 -3.26 3.95
C GLY A 10 0.71 -2.65 3.29
N GLY A 11 0.52 -1.78 2.30
CA GLY A 11 1.61 -1.06 1.64
C GLY A 11 2.41 -0.18 2.60
N ILE A 12 1.72 0.63 3.39
CA ILE A 12 2.34 1.49 4.43
C ILE A 12 3.08 0.63 5.45
N TYR A 13 2.45 -0.46 5.92
CA TYR A 13 3.06 -1.37 6.89
C TYR A 13 4.39 -1.95 6.39
N LEU A 14 4.42 -2.46 5.15
CA LEU A 14 5.64 -3.01 4.54
C LEU A 14 6.73 -1.94 4.37
N ILE A 15 6.35 -0.71 4.03
CA ILE A 15 7.28 0.41 3.93
C ILE A 15 7.89 0.73 5.29
N LEU A 16 7.07 0.90 6.34
CA LEU A 16 7.54 1.20 7.69
C LEU A 16 8.48 0.10 8.22
N MET A 17 8.17 -1.16 7.92
CA MET A 17 9.01 -2.30 8.24
C MET A 17 10.35 -2.25 7.48
N SER A 18 10.33 -1.92 6.19
CA SER A 18 11.54 -1.82 5.36
C SER A 18 12.51 -0.69 5.78
N PHE A 19 11.99 0.36 6.42
CA PHE A 19 12.78 1.44 7.02
C PHE A 19 13.24 1.12 8.44
N GLY A 20 12.78 0.00 9.02
CA GLY A 20 13.06 -0.35 10.40
C GLY A 20 12.43 0.64 11.38
N LEU A 21 11.29 1.24 11.04
CA LEU A 21 10.51 2.04 11.99
C LEU A 21 9.68 1.15 12.91
N ILE A 22 9.28 -0.01 12.40
CA ILE A 22 8.61 -1.10 13.14
C ILE A 22 9.40 -2.40 12.98
N HIS A 23 9.25 -3.33 13.93
CA HIS A 23 9.93 -4.63 13.93
C HIS A 23 11.46 -4.56 13.71
N LYS A 24 12.14 -3.57 14.32
CA LYS A 24 13.59 -3.33 14.15
C LYS A 24 14.46 -4.57 14.30
N GLN A 25 14.28 -5.33 15.39
CA GLN A 25 15.06 -6.54 15.67
C GLN A 25 14.84 -7.63 14.62
N TYR A 26 13.63 -7.78 14.11
CA TYR A 26 13.37 -8.75 13.04
C TYR A 26 14.02 -8.30 11.71
N MET A 27 14.04 -6.99 11.47
CA MET A 27 14.56 -6.40 10.24
C MET A 27 16.07 -6.17 10.24
N SER A 28 16.76 -6.30 11.37
CA SER A 28 18.23 -6.15 11.43
C SER A 28 18.94 -7.21 10.59
N ASP A 29 18.41 -8.44 10.63
CA ASP A 29 19.04 -9.61 10.02
C ASP A 29 18.73 -9.73 8.52
N TRP A 30 17.89 -8.84 8.01
CA TRP A 30 17.49 -8.82 6.61
C TRP A 30 18.51 -8.09 5.75
N ASN A 31 18.95 -8.77 4.69
CA ASN A 31 19.87 -8.19 3.71
C ASN A 31 19.21 -7.06 2.88
N ARG A 32 20.05 -6.28 2.19
CA ARG A 32 19.63 -5.12 1.40
C ARG A 32 18.61 -5.46 0.31
N GLN A 33 18.77 -6.61 -0.36
CA GLN A 33 17.87 -7.02 -1.45
C GLN A 33 16.47 -7.37 -0.93
N ARG A 34 16.36 -8.07 0.20
CA ARG A 34 15.08 -8.38 0.83
C ARG A 34 14.35 -7.10 1.28
N LYS A 35 15.08 -6.14 1.86
CA LYS A 35 14.54 -4.82 2.21
C LYS A 35 14.07 -4.03 0.98
N LEU A 36 14.81 -4.13 -0.13
CA LEU A 36 14.39 -3.53 -1.41
C LEU A 36 13.11 -4.19 -1.96
N GLY A 37 13.01 -5.52 -1.91
CA GLY A 37 11.80 -6.25 -2.30
C GLY A 37 10.58 -5.82 -1.49
N LEU A 38 10.72 -5.66 -0.17
CA LEU A 38 9.67 -5.11 0.70
C LEU A 38 9.25 -3.70 0.29
N ARG A 39 10.19 -2.84 -0.08
CA ARG A 39 9.88 -1.47 -0.55
C ARG A 39 9.11 -1.49 -1.86
N ILE A 40 9.52 -2.33 -2.82
CA ILE A 40 8.85 -2.44 -4.11
C ILE A 40 7.43 -2.97 -3.92
N MET A 41 7.25 -4.03 -3.13
CA MET A 41 5.92 -4.55 -2.81
C MET A 41 5.07 -3.51 -2.06
N GLY A 42 5.65 -2.87 -1.04
CA GLY A 42 4.97 -1.83 -0.26
C GLY A 42 4.51 -0.65 -1.12
N ALA A 43 5.37 -0.18 -2.03
CA ALA A 43 5.04 0.86 -3.00
C ALA A 43 3.94 0.41 -3.98
N GLY A 44 4.02 -0.81 -4.51
CA GLY A 44 2.99 -1.37 -5.39
C GLY A 44 1.62 -1.44 -4.70
N PHE A 45 1.59 -1.88 -3.44
CA PHE A 45 0.37 -1.89 -2.64
C PHE A 45 -0.16 -0.49 -2.33
N LEU A 46 0.72 0.48 -2.10
CA LEU A 46 0.33 1.88 -1.93
C LEU A 46 -0.31 2.46 -3.20
N ILE A 47 0.28 2.20 -4.37
CA ILE A 47 -0.28 2.61 -5.66
C ILE A 47 -1.67 1.99 -5.87
N MET A 48 -1.82 0.69 -5.58
CA MET A 48 -3.12 0.02 -5.64
C MET A 48 -4.13 0.62 -4.66
N GLY A 49 -3.71 0.93 -3.43
CA GLY A 49 -4.56 1.58 -2.43
C GLY A 49 -5.05 2.95 -2.91
N LEU A 50 -4.16 3.76 -3.47
CA LEU A 50 -4.50 5.05 -4.07
C LEU A 50 -5.44 4.90 -5.27
N TYR A 51 -5.20 3.92 -6.14
CA TYR A 51 -6.06 3.62 -7.27
C TYR A 51 -7.49 3.28 -6.83
N PHE A 52 -7.65 2.35 -5.87
CA PHE A 52 -8.96 2.01 -5.34
C PHE A 52 -9.63 3.18 -4.61
N GLY A 53 -8.83 4.06 -3.97
CA GLY A 53 -9.34 5.28 -3.34
C GLY A 53 -9.88 6.27 -4.37
N TYR A 54 -9.11 6.50 -5.43
CA TYR A 54 -9.54 7.32 -6.55
C TYR A 54 -10.79 6.74 -7.21
N MET A 55 -10.82 5.44 -7.49
CA MET A 55 -11.97 4.78 -8.11
C MET A 55 -13.22 4.92 -7.22
N GLN A 56 -13.09 4.75 -5.91
CA GLN A 56 -14.21 4.92 -4.99
C GLN A 56 -14.69 6.38 -4.94
N TYR A 57 -13.78 7.36 -5.01
CA TYR A 57 -14.14 8.77 -5.13
C TYR A 57 -14.84 9.04 -6.47
N PHE A 58 -14.29 8.54 -7.59
CA PHE A 58 -14.84 8.75 -8.92
C PHE A 58 -16.28 8.20 -9.03
N LEU A 59 -16.53 6.99 -8.51
CA LEU A 59 -17.88 6.41 -8.47
C LEU A 59 -18.88 7.21 -7.62
N SER A 60 -18.40 8.13 -6.77
CA SER A 60 -19.29 9.02 -6.01
C SER A 60 -19.71 10.28 -6.79
N THR A 61 -19.02 10.61 -7.89
CA THR A 61 -19.36 11.75 -8.75
C THR A 61 -20.54 11.43 -9.68
N PRO A 62 -21.24 12.43 -10.23
CA PRO A 62 -22.33 12.20 -11.17
C PRO A 62 -21.91 11.34 -12.37
N GLU A 63 -20.74 11.62 -12.95
CA GLU A 63 -20.18 10.91 -14.11
C GLU A 63 -19.85 9.46 -13.77
N GLY A 64 -19.34 9.19 -12.56
CA GLY A 64 -19.06 7.83 -12.11
C GLY A 64 -20.31 7.01 -11.83
N LYS A 65 -21.41 7.64 -11.42
CA LYS A 65 -22.71 6.98 -11.19
C LYS A 65 -23.41 6.57 -12.48
N GLU A 66 -23.17 7.27 -13.58
CA GLU A 66 -23.72 6.89 -14.90
C GLU A 66 -23.06 5.62 -15.47
N ILE A 67 -21.87 5.26 -14.98
CA ILE A 67 -21.09 4.09 -15.42
C ILE A 67 -21.41 2.85 -14.55
N GLN A 68 -22.09 3.02 -13.40
CA GLN A 68 -22.38 1.96 -12.44
C GLN A 68 -23.68 1.21 -12.75
#